data_AF-A0A1Q6QZ30-F1
#
_entry.id   AF-A0A1Q6QZ30-F1
#
_cell.length_a   1.000
_cell.length_b   1.000
_cell.length_c   1.000
_cell.angle_alpha   90.00
_cell.angle_beta   90.00
_cell.angle_gamma   90.00
#
_symmetry.space_group_name_H-M   'P 1'
#
loop_
_entity.id
_entity.type
_entity.pdbx_description
1 polymer ?
#
loop_
_entity_poly.entity_id
_entity_poly.type
_entity_poly.pdbx_seq_one_letter_code
_entity_poly.pdbx_strand_id
1 'polypeptide(L)'
;MKKIISIFIFLLLLVGCSLSNSPTSKVEDLLTKYQTLDKDIVNGINSIIEEENFTSIQKDRYKKIIEKQYKNLTYEIKNERIDGETASVTTEIEVIDYKKVVNEVNNKYQGNTNYTVQEYNNTKLDYLEKAKDKVTYTIDFEVKKDNDGNWKLSSLSNETIKKIQGMY
;
A
#
# COMPACT_ATOMS: atom_id res chain seq x y z
N MET A 1 22.50 9.08 10.32
CA MET A 1 22.90 9.13 8.89
C MET A 1 23.34 7.73 8.51
N LYS A 2 22.68 6.99 7.63
CA LYS A 2 22.44 7.27 6.21
C LYS A 2 20.96 7.13 5.84
N LYS A 3 20.52 8.01 4.94
CA LYS A 3 19.19 8.01 4.31
C LYS A 3 19.12 6.80 3.37
N ILE A 4 18.17 5.90 3.54
CA ILE A 4 17.78 4.96 2.50
C ILE A 4 16.26 4.92 2.46
N ILE A 5 15.68 5.95 1.84
CA ILE A 5 14.37 5.82 1.20
C ILE A 5 14.71 5.80 -0.27
N SER A 6 15.17 4.65 -0.76
CA SER A 6 15.24 4.40 -2.19
C SER A 6 13.93 3.71 -2.54
N ILE A 7 12.86 4.50 -2.65
CA ILE A 7 11.62 4.00 -3.23
C ILE A 7 11.92 3.75 -4.71
N PHE A 8 12.28 2.52 -5.02
CA PHE A 8 12.38 2.05 -6.38
C PHE A 8 10.96 1.90 -6.89
N ILE A 9 10.51 2.93 -7.62
CA ILE A 9 9.28 2.94 -8.41
C ILE A 9 9.41 1.80 -9.43
N PHE A 10 8.84 0.63 -9.12
CA PHE A 10 8.66 -0.40 -10.13
C PHE A 10 7.40 -0.04 -10.91
N LEU A 11 7.63 0.44 -12.13
CA LEU A 11 6.62 0.75 -13.13
C LEU A 11 5.96 -0.57 -13.57
N LEU A 12 4.98 -1.07 -12.82
CA LEU A 12 4.18 -2.24 -13.21
C LEU A 12 3.16 -1.80 -14.28
N LEU A 13 3.60 -1.76 -15.54
CA LEU A 13 2.72 -1.72 -16.70
C LEU A 13 2.03 -3.07 -16.82
N LEU A 14 0.85 -3.20 -16.21
CA LEU A 14 0.05 -4.42 -16.28
C LEU A 14 -1.16 -4.21 -17.18
N VAL A 15 -1.06 -4.77 -18.39
CA VAL A 15 -2.20 -4.92 -19.31
C VAL A 15 -3.05 -6.11 -18.86
N GLY A 16 -3.93 -5.86 -17.89
CA GLY A 16 -5.06 -6.76 -17.62
C GLY A 16 -6.20 -6.46 -18.60
N CYS A 17 -6.66 -7.47 -19.35
CA CYS A 17 -7.93 -7.40 -20.08
C CYS A 17 -9.06 -7.40 -19.04
N SER A 18 -9.61 -6.22 -18.77
CA SER A 18 -10.86 -6.08 -18.00
C SER A 18 -12.05 -6.18 -18.96
N LEU A 19 -13.11 -6.88 -18.56
CA LEU A 19 -14.38 -6.99 -19.31
C LEU A 19 -15.07 -5.62 -19.51
N SER A 20 -14.67 -4.60 -18.72
CA SER A 20 -15.12 -3.21 -18.80
C SER A 20 -13.94 -2.29 -19.13
N ASN A 21 -14.12 -1.35 -20.05
CA ASN A 21 -13.16 -0.28 -20.35
C ASN A 21 -13.67 1.07 -19.84
N SER A 22 -13.79 1.23 -18.52
CA SER A 22 -14.12 2.50 -17.85
C SER A 22 -13.01 2.91 -16.86
N PRO A 23 -12.88 4.19 -16.49
CA PRO A 23 -11.93 4.60 -15.46
C PRO A 23 -12.16 3.90 -14.13
N THR A 24 -13.42 3.85 -13.67
CA THR A 24 -13.82 3.15 -12.44
C THR A 24 -13.36 1.70 -12.45
N SER A 25 -13.57 0.95 -13.54
CA SER A 25 -13.17 -0.47 -13.56
C SER A 25 -11.65 -0.65 -13.44
N LYS A 26 -10.84 0.31 -13.90
CA LYS A 26 -9.37 0.23 -13.70
C LYS A 26 -8.95 0.41 -12.24
N VAL A 27 -9.71 1.18 -11.47
CA VAL A 27 -9.48 1.34 -10.03
C VAL A 27 -9.99 0.13 -9.27
N GLU A 28 -11.16 -0.40 -9.63
CA GLU A 28 -11.68 -1.64 -9.04
C GLU A 28 -10.75 -2.82 -9.30
N ASP A 29 -10.21 -2.95 -10.52
CA ASP A 29 -9.20 -3.97 -10.87
C ASP A 29 -7.95 -3.85 -9.98
N LEU A 30 -7.43 -2.63 -9.80
CA LEU A 30 -6.28 -2.37 -8.92
C LEU A 30 -6.57 -2.82 -7.48
N LEU A 31 -7.68 -2.36 -6.90
CA LEU A 31 -8.02 -2.65 -5.51
C LEU A 31 -8.34 -4.14 -5.31
N THR A 32 -8.94 -4.77 -6.31
CA THR A 32 -9.14 -6.22 -6.35
C THR A 32 -7.81 -6.97 -6.36
N LYS A 33 -6.80 -6.51 -7.13
CA LYS A 33 -5.46 -7.10 -7.10
C LYS A 33 -4.83 -7.04 -5.69
N TYR A 34 -5.00 -5.93 -4.97
CA TYR A 34 -4.58 -5.85 -3.56
C TYR A 34 -5.32 -6.87 -2.69
N GLN A 35 -6.65 -6.90 -2.75
CA GLN A 35 -7.48 -7.79 -1.92
C GLN A 35 -7.23 -9.28 -2.20
N THR A 36 -7.01 -9.63 -3.46
CA THR A 36 -6.76 -11.01 -3.92
C THR A 36 -5.30 -11.42 -3.82
N LEU A 37 -4.40 -10.49 -3.44
CA LEU A 37 -2.96 -10.69 -3.43
C LEU A 37 -2.46 -11.20 -4.78
N ASP A 38 -2.83 -10.49 -5.85
CA ASP A 38 -2.32 -10.76 -7.20
C ASP A 38 -0.79 -10.88 -7.20
N LYS A 39 -0.25 -11.70 -8.10
CA LYS A 39 1.17 -12.08 -8.09
C LYS A 39 2.09 -10.85 -8.09
N ASP A 40 1.71 -9.81 -8.82
CA ASP A 40 2.49 -8.58 -8.91
C ASP A 40 2.50 -7.78 -7.59
N ILE A 41 1.39 -7.81 -6.85
CA ILE A 41 1.31 -7.24 -5.49
C ILE A 41 2.23 -8.03 -4.55
N VAL A 42 2.17 -9.36 -4.57
CA VAL A 42 3.02 -10.22 -3.72
C VAL A 42 4.50 -10.04 -4.05
N ASN A 43 4.85 -9.92 -5.33
CA ASN A 43 6.23 -9.64 -5.76
C ASN A 43 6.70 -8.28 -5.24
N GLY A 44 5.86 -7.23 -5.36
CA GLY A 44 6.17 -5.91 -4.81
C GLY A 44 6.39 -5.93 -3.30
N ILE A 45 5.61 -6.71 -2.54
CA ILE A 45 5.84 -6.92 -1.11
C ILE A 45 7.22 -7.55 -0.89
N ASN A 46 7.54 -8.65 -1.58
CA ASN A 46 8.82 -9.36 -1.38
C ASN A 46 10.02 -8.46 -1.65
N SER A 47 10.00 -7.67 -2.73
CA SER A 47 11.09 -6.76 -3.09
C SER A 47 11.36 -5.72 -2.00
N ILE A 48 10.32 -5.11 -1.42
CA ILE A 48 10.48 -4.13 -0.34
C ILE A 48 11.03 -4.79 0.94
N ILE A 49 10.55 -5.99 1.26
CA ILE A 49 10.97 -6.71 2.48
C ILE A 49 12.41 -7.19 2.38
N GLU A 50 12.90 -7.47 1.18
CA GLU A 50 14.28 -7.88 0.97
C GLU A 50 15.29 -6.78 1.37
N GLU A 51 14.93 -5.51 1.16
CA GLU A 51 15.75 -4.34 1.47
C GLU A 51 15.77 -3.98 2.98
N GLU A 52 14.82 -4.48 3.76
CA GLU A 52 14.73 -4.20 5.20
C GLU A 52 15.76 -4.98 6.03
N ASN A 53 16.27 -4.34 7.09
CA ASN A 53 17.18 -4.97 8.06
C ASN A 53 16.40 -5.83 9.07
N PHE A 54 15.75 -6.87 8.54
CA PHE A 54 14.99 -7.87 9.26
C PHE A 54 15.66 -9.24 9.17
N THR A 55 15.54 -10.04 10.23
CA THR A 55 15.83 -11.48 10.16
C THR A 55 14.81 -12.17 9.23
N SER A 56 15.10 -13.37 8.76
CA SER A 56 14.15 -14.15 7.94
C SER A 56 12.77 -14.30 8.61
N ILE A 57 12.76 -14.60 9.91
CA ILE A 57 11.52 -14.69 10.71
C ILE A 57 10.76 -13.36 10.73
N GLN A 58 11.47 -12.24 10.90
CA GLN A 58 10.85 -10.90 10.90
C GLN A 58 10.29 -10.52 9.52
N LYS A 59 10.98 -10.91 8.44
CA LYS A 59 10.51 -10.73 7.06
C LYS A 59 9.19 -11.48 6.82
N ASP A 60 9.09 -12.73 7.25
CA ASP A 60 7.87 -13.54 7.13
C ASP A 60 6.70 -12.95 7.92
N ARG A 61 6.96 -12.47 9.14
CA ARG A 61 5.95 -11.79 9.97
C ARG A 61 5.46 -10.51 9.29
N TYR A 62 6.38 -9.66 8.85
CA TYR A 62 6.04 -8.40 8.21
C TYR A 62 5.27 -8.61 6.90
N LYS A 63 5.64 -9.61 6.09
CA LYS A 63 4.88 -10.01 4.90
C LYS A 63 3.42 -10.33 5.24
N LYS A 64 3.17 -11.17 6.25
CA LYS A 64 1.81 -11.52 6.69
C LYS A 64 1.01 -10.31 7.17
N ILE A 65 1.65 -9.34 7.81
CA ILE A 65 1.01 -8.09 8.27
C ILE A 65 0.53 -7.26 7.08
N ILE A 66 1.36 -7.12 6.03
CA ILE A 66 1.01 -6.37 4.81
C ILE A 66 -0.04 -7.13 3.98
N GLU A 67 0.09 -8.44 3.83
CA GLU A 67 -0.92 -9.27 3.16
C GLU A 67 -2.29 -9.18 3.85
N LYS A 68 -2.32 -9.19 5.19
CA LYS A 68 -3.54 -9.00 5.99
C LYS A 68 -4.15 -7.62 5.75
N GLN A 69 -3.33 -6.57 5.65
CA GLN A 69 -3.79 -5.22 5.35
C GLN A 69 -4.50 -5.17 3.99
N TYR A 70 -3.85 -5.69 2.95
CA TYR A 70 -4.40 -5.63 1.60
C TYR A 70 -5.67 -6.47 1.45
N LYS A 71 -5.72 -7.67 2.06
CA LYS A 71 -6.94 -8.51 2.10
C LYS A 71 -8.12 -7.86 2.80
N ASN A 72 -7.86 -7.07 3.85
CA ASN A 72 -8.89 -6.45 4.66
C ASN A 72 -9.20 -5.00 4.27
N LEU A 73 -8.50 -4.45 3.27
CA LEU A 73 -8.79 -3.13 2.73
C LEU A 73 -10.22 -3.13 2.19
N THR A 74 -11.02 -2.19 2.65
CA THR A 74 -12.36 -1.92 2.10
C THR A 74 -12.35 -0.59 1.37
N TYR A 75 -13.16 -0.46 0.33
CA TYR A 75 -13.22 0.76 -0.45
C TYR A 75 -14.64 1.07 -0.93
N GLU A 76 -14.88 2.34 -1.23
CA GLU A 76 -16.09 2.84 -1.86
C GLU A 76 -15.71 3.88 -2.93
N ILE A 77 -16.17 3.66 -4.16
CA ILE A 77 -16.05 4.65 -5.23
C ILE A 77 -17.07 5.76 -4.95
N LYS A 78 -16.59 6.99 -4.72
CA LYS A 78 -17.45 8.14 -4.41
C LYS A 78 -17.83 8.92 -5.66
N ASN A 79 -16.90 9.05 -6.61
CA ASN A 79 -17.12 9.85 -7.81
C ASN A 79 -16.18 9.45 -8.95
N GLU A 80 -16.62 9.69 -10.19
CA GLU A 80 -15.79 9.63 -11.39
C GLU A 80 -15.95 10.94 -12.15
N ARG A 81 -14.83 11.57 -12.52
CA ARG A 81 -14.79 12.75 -13.38
C ARG A 81 -13.91 12.47 -14.58
N ILE A 82 -14.49 12.59 -15.78
CA ILE A 82 -13.78 12.47 -17.05
C ILE A 82 -13.52 13.87 -17.61
N ASP A 83 -12.27 14.14 -17.99
CA ASP A 83 -11.82 15.35 -18.68
C ASP A 83 -10.96 14.95 -19.88
N GLY A 84 -11.62 14.83 -21.05
CA GLY A 84 -11.02 14.42 -22.31
C GLY A 84 -10.41 13.00 -22.26
N GLU A 85 -9.08 12.95 -22.29
CA GLU A 85 -8.28 11.72 -22.26
C GLU A 85 -7.84 11.34 -20.84
N THR A 86 -8.23 12.12 -19.84
CA THR A 86 -7.93 11.87 -18.44
C THR A 86 -9.22 11.66 -17.65
N ALA A 87 -9.12 10.90 -16.57
CA ALA A 87 -10.19 10.74 -15.61
C ALA A 87 -9.61 10.68 -14.20
N SER A 88 -10.40 11.16 -13.24
CA SER A 88 -10.12 11.04 -11.82
C SER A 88 -11.25 10.24 -11.17
N VAL A 89 -10.88 9.18 -10.47
CA VAL A 89 -11.81 8.34 -9.72
C VAL A 89 -11.54 8.55 -8.23
N THR A 90 -12.44 9.28 -7.58
CA THR A 90 -12.38 9.56 -6.14
C THR A 90 -12.87 8.34 -5.38
N THR A 91 -11.98 7.76 -4.58
CA THR A 91 -12.24 6.54 -3.82
C THR A 91 -11.93 6.77 -2.35
N GLU A 92 -12.83 6.33 -1.49
CA GLU A 92 -12.58 6.24 -0.06
C GLU A 92 -12.08 4.82 0.25
N ILE A 93 -10.96 4.71 0.97
CA ILE A 93 -10.45 3.44 1.46
C ILE A 93 -10.43 3.44 2.99
N GLU A 94 -10.65 2.28 3.60
CA GLU A 94 -10.49 2.06 5.03
C GLU A 94 -9.50 0.92 5.25
N VAL A 95 -8.50 1.18 6.09
CA VAL A 95 -7.34 0.30 6.33
C VAL A 95 -6.93 0.35 7.81
N ILE A 96 -6.13 -0.61 8.29
CA ILE A 96 -5.58 -0.55 9.66
C ILE A 96 -4.56 0.58 9.77
N ASP A 97 -4.62 1.38 10.83
CA ASP A 97 -3.71 2.50 11.08
C ASP A 97 -2.37 2.03 11.65
N TYR A 98 -1.52 1.47 10.78
CA TYR A 98 -0.17 1.07 11.15
C TYR A 98 0.74 2.25 11.46
N LYS A 99 0.47 3.45 10.91
CA LYS A 99 1.23 4.66 11.21
C LYS A 99 1.13 5.02 12.69
N LYS A 100 -0.08 5.00 13.25
CA LYS A 100 -0.32 5.20 14.69
C LYS A 100 0.47 4.19 15.53
N VAL A 101 0.42 2.91 15.16
CA VAL A 101 1.13 1.84 15.87
C VAL A 101 2.65 2.04 15.85
N VAL A 102 3.21 2.36 14.69
CA VAL A 102 4.65 2.65 14.56
C VAL A 102 5.05 3.85 15.38
N ASN A 103 4.23 4.91 15.40
CA ASN A 103 4.50 6.08 16.24
C ASN A 103 4.45 5.74 17.75
N GLU A 104 3.52 4.89 18.19
CA GLU A 104 3.45 4.41 19.57
C GLU A 104 4.72 3.65 19.98
N VAL A 105 5.19 2.74 19.12
CA VAL A 105 6.43 2.00 19.35
C VAL A 105 7.62 2.96 19.37
N ASN A 106 7.72 3.89 18.41
CA ASN A 106 8.79 4.90 18.40
C ASN A 106 8.84 5.72 19.70
N ASN A 107 7.68 6.15 20.21
CA ASN A 107 7.59 6.91 21.45
C ASN A 107 8.04 6.08 22.66
N LYS A 108 7.72 4.77 22.71
CA LYS A 108 8.16 3.86 23.76
C LYS A 108 9.68 3.73 23.84
N TYR A 109 10.36 3.81 22.70
CA TYR A 109 11.82 3.73 22.62
C TYR A 109 12.49 5.11 22.62
N GLN A 110 11.72 6.20 22.61
CA GLN A 110 12.28 7.55 22.64
C GLN A 110 13.04 7.79 23.94
N GLY A 111 14.33 8.10 23.83
CA GLY A 111 15.21 8.36 24.98
C GLY A 111 15.75 7.11 25.68
N ASN A 112 15.30 5.90 25.31
CA ASN A 112 15.91 4.66 25.74
C ASN A 112 16.95 4.23 24.70
N THR A 113 18.22 4.10 25.05
CA THR A 113 19.27 3.63 24.12
C THR A 113 19.71 2.20 24.39
N ASN A 114 19.15 1.54 25.42
CA ASN A 114 19.54 0.20 25.84
C ASN A 114 18.64 -0.86 25.20
N TYR A 115 18.72 -0.97 23.87
CA TYR A 115 18.04 -2.01 23.11
C TYR A 115 18.79 -2.34 21.82
N THR A 116 18.59 -3.55 21.33
CA THR A 116 19.10 -4.01 20.03
C THR A 116 18.07 -3.73 18.92
N VAL A 117 18.54 -3.58 17.68
CA VAL A 117 17.67 -3.45 16.51
C VAL A 117 16.67 -4.62 16.41
N GLN A 118 17.09 -5.82 16.82
CA GLN A 118 16.24 -7.01 16.82
C GLN A 118 15.09 -6.89 17.84
N GLU A 119 15.35 -6.43 19.06
CA GLU A 119 14.32 -6.23 20.09
C GLU A 119 13.30 -5.16 19.68
N TYR A 120 13.78 -4.06 19.09
CA TYR A 120 12.91 -3.02 18.56
C TYR A 120 12.02 -3.56 17.43
N ASN A 121 12.60 -4.27 16.46
CA ASN A 121 11.86 -4.84 15.34
C ASN A 121 10.82 -5.88 15.81
N ASN A 122 11.16 -6.74 16.77
CA ASN A 122 10.21 -7.68 17.35
C ASN A 122 9.04 -6.97 18.04
N THR A 123 9.33 -5.94 18.84
CA THR A 123 8.28 -5.15 19.50
C THR A 123 7.38 -4.45 18.47
N LYS A 124 7.96 -3.87 17.42
CA LYS A 124 7.21 -3.26 16.32
C LYS A 124 6.25 -4.27 15.66
N LEU A 125 6.74 -5.47 15.34
CA LEU A 125 5.94 -6.52 14.72
C LEU A 125 4.82 -7.04 15.65
N ASP A 126 5.11 -7.22 16.94
CA ASP A 126 4.12 -7.66 17.95
C ASP A 126 2.93 -6.69 18.03
N TYR A 127 3.22 -5.39 17.94
CA TYR A 127 2.21 -4.33 17.98
C TYR A 127 1.41 -4.27 16.67
N LEU A 128 2.09 -4.33 15.52
CA LEU A 128 1.45 -4.34 14.21
C LEU A 128 0.50 -5.55 14.03
N GLU A 129 0.90 -6.74 14.49
CA GLU A 129 0.05 -7.95 14.40
C GLU A 129 -1.25 -7.83 15.20
N LYS A 130 -1.22 -7.09 16.32
CA LYS A 130 -2.34 -6.87 17.24
C LYS A 130 -3.21 -5.67 16.86
N ALA A 131 -2.75 -4.84 15.93
CA ALA A 131 -3.44 -3.62 15.53
C ALA A 131 -4.85 -3.90 14.97
N LYS A 132 -5.80 -3.07 15.35
CA LYS A 132 -7.22 -3.14 14.94
C LYS A 132 -7.82 -1.79 14.59
N ASP A 133 -7.25 -0.71 15.12
CA ASP A 133 -7.69 0.65 14.83
C ASP A 133 -7.59 0.91 13.32
N LYS A 134 -8.66 1.46 12.76
CA LYS A 134 -8.76 1.76 11.35
C LYS A 134 -8.69 3.26 11.09
N VAL A 135 -8.29 3.61 9.87
CA VAL A 135 -8.25 4.97 9.36
C VAL A 135 -8.79 5.00 7.93
N THR A 136 -9.45 6.09 7.60
CA THR A 136 -10.07 6.31 6.28
C THR A 136 -9.28 7.35 5.50
N TYR A 137 -9.03 7.07 4.21
CA TYR A 137 -8.37 8.01 3.30
C TYR A 137 -9.19 8.18 2.03
N THR A 138 -9.29 9.42 1.56
CA THR A 138 -9.75 9.72 0.21
C THR A 138 -8.55 9.77 -0.73
N ILE A 139 -8.66 9.07 -1.87
CA ILE A 139 -7.66 8.98 -2.91
C ILE A 139 -8.32 9.29 -4.25
N ASP A 140 -7.72 10.21 -5.00
CA ASP A 140 -8.08 10.46 -6.39
C ASP A 140 -7.13 9.66 -7.29
N PHE A 141 -7.63 8.57 -7.86
CA PHE A 141 -6.86 7.76 -8.80
C PHE A 141 -6.94 8.37 -10.20
N GLU A 142 -5.78 8.70 -10.76
CA GLU A 142 -5.68 9.19 -12.13
C GLU A 142 -5.68 8.03 -13.12
N VAL A 143 -6.57 8.10 -14.11
CA VAL A 143 -6.67 7.14 -15.21
C VAL A 143 -6.53 7.89 -16.53
N LYS A 144 -5.74 7.36 -17.45
CA LYS A 144 -5.47 7.96 -18.76
C LYS A 144 -5.89 7.03 -19.88
N LYS A 145 -6.42 7.61 -20.96
CA LYS A 145 -6.73 6.89 -22.18
C LYS A 145 -5.43 6.72 -22.99
N ASP A 146 -5.18 5.51 -23.47
CA ASP A 146 -4.10 5.24 -24.42
C ASP A 146 -4.52 5.57 -25.87
N ASN A 147 -3.56 5.47 -26.80
CA ASN A 147 -3.79 5.77 -28.22
C ASN A 147 -4.87 4.88 -28.88
N ASP A 148 -5.15 3.71 -28.29
CA ASP A 148 -6.16 2.77 -28.77
C ASP A 148 -7.53 3.01 -28.12
N GLY A 149 -7.66 4.06 -27.30
CA GLY A 149 -8.90 4.41 -26.62
C GLY A 149 -9.14 3.64 -25.32
N ASN A 150 -8.17 2.89 -24.81
CA ASN A 150 -8.32 2.12 -23.58
C ASN A 150 -7.89 2.91 -22.36
N TRP A 151 -8.68 2.85 -21.29
CA TRP A 151 -8.31 3.43 -20.01
C TRP A 151 -7.21 2.60 -19.32
N LYS A 152 -6.22 3.30 -18.76
CA LYS A 152 -5.09 2.75 -18.03
C LYS A 152 -4.90 3.54 -16.74
N LEU A 153 -4.74 2.83 -15.63
CA LEU A 153 -4.39 3.45 -14.37
C LEU A 153 -2.99 4.08 -14.48
N SER A 154 -2.85 5.32 -14.02
CA SER A 154 -1.54 5.95 -13.89
C SER A 154 -0.74 5.32 -12.75
N SER A 155 0.58 5.50 -12.77
CA SER A 155 1.44 5.02 -11.68
C SER A 155 1.01 5.59 -10.33
N LEU A 156 0.94 4.74 -9.31
CA LEU A 156 0.61 5.19 -7.96
C LEU A 156 1.73 6.06 -7.39
N SER A 157 1.34 7.13 -6.72
CA SER A 157 2.27 7.94 -5.93
C SER A 157 2.70 7.20 -4.65
N ASN A 158 3.85 7.58 -4.09
CA ASN A 158 4.30 7.06 -2.81
C ASN A 158 3.32 7.35 -1.67
N GLU A 159 2.63 8.49 -1.74
CA GLU A 159 1.56 8.84 -0.81
C GLU A 159 0.39 7.86 -0.92
N THR A 160 -0.06 7.57 -2.14
CA THR A 160 -1.14 6.61 -2.40
C THR A 160 -0.78 5.22 -1.86
N ILE A 161 0.44 4.77 -2.11
CA ILE A 161 0.95 3.48 -1.59
C ILE A 161 0.95 3.49 -0.06
N LYS A 162 1.42 4.57 0.59
CA LYS A 162 1.40 4.69 2.05
C LYS A 162 -0.02 4.69 2.62
N LYS A 163 -0.98 5.35 1.97
CA LYS A 163 -2.39 5.31 2.35
C LYS A 163 -2.95 3.88 2.29
N ILE A 164 -2.72 3.16 1.20
CA ILE A 164 -3.13 1.74 1.05
C ILE A 164 -2.47 0.85 2.12
N GLN A 165 -1.21 1.12 2.47
CA GLN A 165 -0.49 0.39 3.52
C GLN A 165 -0.91 0.79 4.94
N GLY A 166 -1.67 1.88 5.14
CA GLY A 166 -1.96 2.43 6.47
C GLY A 166 -0.75 3.08 7.14
N MET A 167 0.22 3.55 6.35
CA MET A 167 1.52 4.09 6.77
C MET A 167 1.69 5.59 6.47
N TYR A 168 0.63 6.26 6.02
CA TYR A 168 0.60 7.70 5.76
C TYR A 168 0.58 8.47 7.08
#